data_AF-A0AAU4T023-F1
#
_entry.id   AF-A0AAU4T023-F1
#
_cell.length_a   1.000
_cell.length_b   1.000
_cell.length_c   1.000
_cell.angle_alpha   90.00
_cell.angle_beta   90.00
_cell.angle_gamma   90.00
#
_symmetry.space_group_name_H-M   'P 1'
#
loop_
_entity.id
_entity.type
_entity.pdbx_description
1 polymer ?
#
loop_
_entity_poly.entity_id
_entity_poly.type
_entity_poly.pdbx_seq_one_letter_code
_entity_poly.pdbx_strand_id
1 'polypeptide(L)'
;MKLARRLILTTTAIAAVAAGTLISATAGQATPTSKPVGANTKAAATPKIPGSLKVPDGHRLTGVFNAKGVQTYACTDGAWKLLEPAATLSAKKDRSNRPVALHSRGPVWVSTVDGSAVTAAAVATSPKTGTIPELLLQSTGTRGTGVFADVSYIQRLSTTGGVAPTTACTGTEETSVPYTAIYTFYKPAK
;
A
#
# COMPACT_ATOMS: atom_id res chain seq x y z
N MET A 1 -11.43 10.87 -53.81
CA MET A 1 -12.62 10.26 -54.45
C MET A 1 -13.40 9.48 -53.39
N LYS A 2 -14.72 9.78 -53.29
CA LYS A 2 -15.85 9.04 -52.66
C LYS A 2 -15.76 8.76 -51.14
N LEU A 3 -16.38 9.55 -50.25
CA LEU A 3 -17.81 9.75 -49.88
C LEU A 3 -18.54 8.57 -49.21
N ALA A 4 -18.90 8.80 -47.93
CA ALA A 4 -20.20 8.55 -47.25
C ALA A 4 -20.59 7.07 -46.98
N ARG A 5 -21.50 6.70 -46.06
CA ARG A 5 -22.68 7.41 -45.50
C ARG A 5 -23.36 6.60 -44.34
N ARG A 6 -23.76 7.32 -43.28
CA ARG A 6 -25.03 7.29 -42.47
C ARG A 6 -25.50 6.08 -41.60
N LEU A 7 -25.61 6.39 -40.30
CA LEU A 7 -26.81 6.46 -39.41
C LEU A 7 -28.06 5.60 -39.70
N ILE A 8 -28.54 4.89 -38.66
CA ILE A 8 -29.98 4.69 -38.38
C ILE A 8 -30.24 4.79 -36.85
N LEU A 9 -31.03 5.80 -36.45
CA LEU A 9 -31.80 5.89 -35.20
C LEU A 9 -33.18 5.26 -35.45
N THR A 10 -33.81 4.68 -34.41
CA THR A 10 -35.28 4.60 -34.14
C THR A 10 -35.53 3.58 -33.02
N THR A 11 -36.45 3.65 -32.04
CA THR A 11 -37.32 4.64 -31.36
C THR A 11 -38.35 3.82 -30.55
N THR A 12 -38.67 4.24 -29.30
CA THR A 12 -40.00 4.17 -28.61
C THR A 12 -40.61 2.77 -28.30
N ALA A 13 -41.47 2.50 -27.29
CA ALA A 13 -42.52 3.28 -26.59
C ALA A 13 -42.93 2.53 -25.28
N ILE A 14 -43.18 3.18 -24.12
CA ILE A 14 -44.45 3.72 -23.54
C ILE A 14 -45.23 2.77 -22.57
N ALA A 15 -45.24 3.22 -21.30
CA ALA A 15 -46.28 3.31 -20.25
C ALA A 15 -47.38 2.26 -19.99
N ALA A 16 -47.63 2.03 -18.69
CA ALA A 16 -48.98 1.94 -18.13
C ALA A 16 -49.01 2.54 -16.71
N VAL A 17 -49.86 3.55 -16.52
CA VAL A 17 -50.21 4.19 -15.25
C VAL A 17 -51.53 3.57 -14.79
N ALA A 18 -51.63 3.16 -13.51
CA ALA A 18 -52.90 2.82 -12.89
C ALA A 18 -53.09 3.68 -11.64
N ALA A 19 -54.12 4.53 -11.68
CA ALA A 19 -54.63 5.29 -10.56
C ALA A 19 -55.70 4.48 -9.84
N GLY A 20 -55.66 4.47 -8.50
CA GLY A 20 -56.71 3.91 -7.66
C GLY A 20 -56.75 4.67 -6.34
N THR A 21 -57.83 5.42 -6.12
CA THR A 21 -58.15 6.09 -4.85
C THR A 21 -59.39 5.43 -4.25
N LEU A 22 -59.40 5.18 -2.93
CA LEU A 22 -60.30 5.84 -1.95
C LEU A 22 -60.46 5.08 -0.60
N ILE A 23 -60.53 5.90 0.46
CA ILE A 23 -61.24 5.78 1.76
C ILE A 23 -60.48 5.26 3.02
N SER A 24 -60.60 6.13 4.02
CA SER A 24 -60.24 6.20 5.44
C SER A 24 -60.49 4.97 6.32
N ALA A 25 -59.68 4.80 7.38
CA ALA A 25 -60.15 4.62 8.77
C ALA A 25 -59.02 4.48 9.82
N THR A 26 -59.22 5.21 10.92
CA THR A 26 -58.88 4.90 12.33
C THR A 26 -57.45 4.95 12.86
N ALA A 27 -57.35 5.68 13.97
CA ALA A 27 -56.21 5.84 14.85
C ALA A 27 -55.79 4.55 15.55
N GLY A 28 -54.49 4.42 15.78
CA GLY A 28 -53.87 3.45 16.67
C GLY A 28 -52.43 3.86 16.96
N GLN A 29 -52.20 4.45 18.13
CA GLN A 29 -50.87 4.69 18.68
C GLN A 29 -50.23 3.35 19.04
N ALA A 30 -49.04 3.09 18.53
CA ALA A 30 -48.09 2.16 19.15
C ALA A 30 -46.67 2.59 18.75
N THR A 31 -45.94 3.11 19.72
CA THR A 31 -44.49 3.36 19.64
C THR A 31 -43.75 2.02 19.59
N PRO A 32 -42.98 1.69 18.55
CA PRO A 32 -41.93 0.70 18.70
C PRO A 32 -40.70 1.42 19.25
N THR A 33 -40.53 1.38 20.58
CA THR A 33 -39.23 1.54 21.22
C THR A 33 -38.32 0.40 20.77
N SER A 34 -37.77 0.54 19.56
CA SER A 34 -36.63 -0.26 19.11
C SER A 34 -35.39 0.33 19.78
N LYS A 35 -35.08 -0.24 20.94
CA LYS A 35 -33.80 -0.10 21.63
C LYS A 35 -32.69 -0.23 20.59
N PRO A 36 -31.72 0.71 20.48
CA PRO A 36 -30.66 0.56 19.51
C PRO A 36 -29.89 -0.70 19.88
N VAL A 37 -29.92 -1.70 19.00
CA VAL A 37 -28.93 -2.76 19.01
C VAL A 37 -27.61 -2.04 18.94
N GLY A 38 -26.88 -2.04 20.06
CA GLY A 38 -25.54 -1.50 20.12
C GLY A 38 -24.73 -2.15 19.02
N ALA A 39 -24.54 -1.40 17.93
CA ALA A 39 -23.64 -1.77 16.88
C ALA A 39 -22.27 -1.77 17.54
N ASN A 40 -21.83 -2.95 17.98
CA ASN A 40 -20.45 -3.20 18.35
C ASN A 40 -19.65 -3.24 17.03
N THR A 41 -19.66 -2.12 16.31
CA THR A 41 -18.70 -1.85 15.26
C THR A 41 -17.38 -1.67 15.99
N LYS A 42 -16.67 -2.78 16.17
CA LYS A 42 -15.23 -2.76 16.39
C LYS A 42 -14.66 -2.02 15.18
N ALA A 43 -14.56 -0.70 15.29
CA ALA A 43 -13.96 0.14 14.29
C ALA A 43 -12.59 -0.47 14.01
N ALA A 44 -12.39 -0.95 12.79
CA ALA A 44 -11.11 -1.49 12.39
C ALA A 44 -10.09 -0.36 12.62
N ALA A 45 -9.27 -0.51 13.66
CA ALA A 45 -8.23 0.46 13.96
C ALA A 45 -7.35 0.56 12.72
N THR A 46 -7.40 1.70 12.05
CA THR A 46 -6.48 1.97 10.95
C THR A 46 -5.08 1.93 11.56
N PRO A 47 -4.16 1.08 11.08
CA PRO A 47 -2.82 1.01 11.64
C PRO A 47 -2.22 2.42 11.68
N LYS A 48 -2.02 2.92 12.89
CA LYS A 48 -1.58 4.30 13.10
C LYS A 48 -0.09 4.36 12.74
N ILE A 49 0.25 5.16 11.72
CA ILE A 49 1.65 5.44 11.38
C ILE A 49 2.30 6.08 12.62
N PRO A 50 3.44 5.56 13.12
CA PRO A 50 4.16 6.19 14.23
C PRO A 50 4.49 7.65 13.88
N GLY A 51 4.39 8.56 14.86
CA GLY A 51 4.58 9.99 14.62
C GLY A 51 5.94 10.33 14.01
N SER A 52 6.99 9.61 14.41
CA SER A 52 8.35 9.74 13.87
C SER A 52 8.47 9.36 12.40
N LEU A 53 7.52 8.58 11.87
CA LEU A 53 7.52 8.13 10.49
C LEU A 53 6.60 8.97 9.59
N LYS A 54 5.97 10.03 10.12
CA LYS A 54 5.12 10.92 9.33
C LYS A 54 5.97 11.60 8.24
N VAL A 55 5.50 11.55 7.01
CA VAL A 55 6.11 12.30 5.91
C VAL A 55 5.93 13.80 6.18
N PRO A 56 6.98 14.63 6.00
CA PRO A 56 6.85 16.09 6.14
C PRO A 56 5.73 16.66 5.28
N ASP A 57 5.14 17.76 5.73
CA ASP A 57 4.11 18.45 4.96
C ASP A 57 4.66 18.93 3.60
N GLY A 58 3.78 19.29 2.67
CA GLY A 58 4.16 19.63 1.29
C GLY A 58 4.50 18.41 0.41
N HIS A 59 4.05 17.21 0.81
CA HIS A 59 4.26 15.96 0.08
C HIS A 59 2.95 15.22 -0.12
N ARG A 60 2.76 14.64 -1.32
CA ARG A 60 1.56 13.87 -1.66
C ARG A 60 1.88 12.42 -1.95
N LEU A 61 1.00 11.52 -1.52
CA LEU A 61 1.08 10.09 -1.80
C LEU A 61 0.87 9.82 -3.30
N THR A 62 1.78 9.07 -3.93
CA THR A 62 1.70 8.71 -5.35
C THR A 62 1.73 7.21 -5.61
N GLY A 63 2.13 6.39 -4.65
CA GLY A 63 2.18 4.95 -4.81
C GLY A 63 2.03 4.21 -3.49
N VAL A 64 1.33 3.07 -3.53
CA VAL A 64 1.22 2.14 -2.40
C VAL A 64 1.40 0.72 -2.91
N PHE A 65 2.40 0.03 -2.39
CA PHE A 65 2.79 -1.29 -2.85
C PHE A 65 2.93 -2.25 -1.67
N ASN A 66 2.43 -3.47 -1.83
CA ASN A 66 2.77 -4.57 -0.96
C ASN A 66 4.16 -5.07 -1.35
N ALA A 67 4.99 -5.45 -0.39
CA ALA A 67 6.28 -6.07 -0.63
C ALA A 67 6.36 -7.43 0.05
N LYS A 68 6.97 -8.39 -0.66
CA LYS A 68 7.37 -9.69 -0.13
C LYS A 68 8.84 -9.90 -0.50
N GLY A 69 9.66 -10.28 0.47
CA GLY A 69 11.09 -10.33 0.29
C GLY A 69 11.81 -11.03 1.43
N VAL A 70 13.12 -10.81 1.50
CA VAL A 70 14.02 -11.32 2.54
C VAL A 70 14.92 -10.20 3.07
N GLN A 71 15.33 -10.34 4.33
CA GLN A 71 16.55 -9.72 4.84
C GLN A 71 17.63 -10.80 4.87
N THR A 72 18.71 -10.58 4.16
CA THR A 72 19.88 -11.45 4.18
C THR A 72 20.84 -10.96 5.24
N TYR A 73 21.26 -11.87 6.11
CA TYR A 73 22.23 -11.64 7.18
C TYR A 73 23.48 -12.46 6.89
N ALA A 74 24.64 -11.85 7.11
CA ALA A 74 25.93 -12.52 7.08
C ALA A 74 26.47 -12.64 8.51
N CYS A 75 27.13 -13.76 8.79
CA CYS A 75 27.86 -13.93 10.04
C CYS A 75 29.10 -13.04 10.03
N THR A 76 29.32 -12.30 11.11
CA THR A 76 30.54 -11.52 11.31
C THR A 76 30.87 -11.55 12.79
N ASP A 77 32.04 -12.11 13.12
CA ASP A 77 32.51 -12.28 14.50
C ASP A 77 31.50 -13.04 15.38
N GLY A 78 30.85 -14.07 14.83
CA GLY A 78 29.85 -14.88 15.51
C GLY A 78 28.48 -14.21 15.70
N ALA A 79 28.26 -13.03 15.11
CA ALA A 79 26.99 -12.31 15.15
C ALA A 79 26.39 -12.11 13.76
N TRP A 80 25.07 -12.28 13.63
CA TRP A 80 24.35 -11.94 12.41
C TRP A 80 24.31 -10.43 12.20
N LYS A 81 24.91 -9.96 11.10
CA LYS A 81 24.83 -8.57 10.64
C LYS A 81 24.00 -8.50 9.37
N LEU A 82 23.16 -7.48 9.24
CA LEU A 82 22.36 -7.29 8.04
C LEU A 82 23.30 -7.03 6.85
N LEU A 83 23.21 -7.90 5.85
CA LEU A 83 23.95 -7.78 4.59
C LEU A 83 23.15 -6.94 3.59
N GLU A 84 21.92 -7.36 3.28
CA GLU A 84 21.05 -6.63 2.36
C GLU A 84 19.58 -7.06 2.41
N PRO A 85 18.65 -6.16 2.04
CA PRO A 85 17.28 -6.51 1.71
C PRO A 85 17.14 -6.88 0.22
N ALA A 86 16.17 -7.74 -0.07
CA ALA A 86 15.62 -7.92 -1.41
C ALA A 86 14.10 -8.11 -1.33
N ALA A 87 13.32 -7.43 -2.17
CA ALA A 87 11.87 -7.64 -2.22
C ALA A 87 11.25 -7.35 -3.58
N THR A 88 10.17 -8.05 -3.86
CA THR A 88 9.29 -7.77 -5.00
C THR A 88 8.09 -6.99 -4.53
N LEU A 89 7.77 -5.90 -5.24
CA LEU A 89 6.64 -5.03 -4.95
C LEU A 89 5.50 -5.30 -5.94
N SER A 90 4.28 -5.35 -5.42
CA SER A 90 3.03 -5.41 -6.20
C SER A 90 2.11 -4.25 -5.81
N ALA A 91 1.32 -3.74 -6.75
CA ALA A 91 0.38 -2.66 -6.46
C ALA A 91 -0.63 -3.12 -5.40
N LYS A 92 -0.85 -2.34 -4.33
CA LYS A 92 -1.65 -2.77 -3.16
C LYS A 92 -3.07 -3.20 -3.51
N LYS A 93 -3.65 -2.65 -4.58
CA LYS A 93 -5.01 -2.94 -5.05
C LYS A 93 -5.06 -4.06 -6.11
N ASP A 94 -3.92 -4.54 -6.61
CA ASP A 94 -3.87 -5.63 -7.58
C ASP A 94 -3.96 -6.98 -6.89
N ARG A 95 -5.11 -7.65 -7.01
CA ARG A 95 -5.35 -8.96 -6.40
C ARG A 95 -4.49 -10.06 -7.01
N SER A 96 -4.00 -9.89 -8.23
CA SER A 96 -3.10 -10.83 -8.88
C SER A 96 -1.66 -10.73 -8.38
N ASN A 97 -1.35 -9.75 -7.52
CA ASN A 97 0.00 -9.49 -6.99
C ASN A 97 1.07 -9.43 -8.09
N ARG A 98 0.77 -8.83 -9.25
CA ARG A 98 1.75 -8.74 -10.34
C ARG A 98 2.94 -7.89 -9.86
N PRO A 99 4.18 -8.37 -10.04
CA PRO A 99 5.37 -7.58 -9.78
C PRO A 99 5.40 -6.31 -10.62
N VAL A 100 5.62 -5.17 -9.98
CA VAL A 100 5.73 -3.85 -10.63
C VAL A 100 7.00 -3.10 -10.25
N ALA A 101 7.70 -3.54 -9.20
CA ALA A 101 9.02 -3.02 -8.85
C ALA A 101 9.84 -4.05 -8.07
N LEU A 102 11.16 -3.88 -8.11
CA LEU A 102 12.12 -4.62 -7.30
C LEU A 102 12.79 -3.66 -6.33
N HIS A 103 13.02 -4.13 -5.11
CA HIS A 103 13.77 -3.45 -4.06
C HIS A 103 15.03 -4.25 -3.73
N SER A 104 16.16 -3.56 -3.60
CA SER A 104 17.46 -4.18 -3.27
C SER A 104 18.35 -3.28 -2.41
N ARG A 105 19.56 -3.74 -2.10
CA ARG A 105 20.63 -3.00 -1.39
C ARG A 105 20.83 -1.58 -1.94
N GLY A 106 21.14 -0.63 -1.06
CA GLY A 106 21.41 0.76 -1.46
C GLY A 106 20.57 1.82 -0.73
N PRO A 107 19.45 1.48 -0.09
CA PRO A 107 18.30 0.83 -0.72
C PRO A 107 17.86 1.52 -2.03
N VAL A 108 17.45 0.73 -3.02
CA VAL A 108 16.90 1.21 -4.30
C VAL A 108 15.57 0.52 -4.62
N TRP A 109 14.69 1.22 -5.34
CA TRP A 109 13.48 0.67 -5.94
C TRP A 109 13.51 0.92 -7.44
N VAL A 110 13.35 -0.13 -8.25
CA VAL A 110 13.35 -0.06 -9.71
C VAL A 110 12.04 -0.61 -10.23
N SER A 111 11.34 0.19 -11.03
CA SER A 111 10.10 -0.21 -11.70
C SER A 111 10.42 -1.22 -12.80
N THR A 112 9.73 -2.35 -12.78
CA THR A 112 9.83 -3.37 -13.85
C THR A 112 8.97 -3.03 -15.05
N VAL A 113 8.15 -1.97 -14.97
CA VAL A 113 7.20 -1.56 -16.01
C VAL A 113 7.75 -0.43 -16.88
N ASP A 114 8.37 0.56 -16.25
CA ASP A 114 8.86 1.78 -16.93
C ASP A 114 10.36 2.06 -16.71
N GLY A 115 11.05 1.21 -15.95
CA GLY A 115 12.49 1.34 -15.69
C GLY A 115 12.89 2.54 -14.82
N SER A 116 11.93 3.34 -14.33
CA SER A 116 12.21 4.42 -13.38
C SER A 116 12.73 3.85 -12.06
N ALA A 117 13.53 4.64 -11.34
CA ALA A 117 14.12 4.21 -10.09
C ALA A 117 14.24 5.34 -9.07
N VAL A 118 14.27 4.97 -7.80
CA VAL A 118 14.57 5.86 -6.67
C VAL A 118 15.54 5.18 -5.71
N THR A 119 16.56 5.91 -5.28
CA THR A 119 17.45 5.55 -4.15
C THR A 119 17.06 6.40 -2.95
N ALA A 120 17.22 5.86 -1.74
CA ALA A 120 16.87 6.60 -0.53
C ALA A 120 17.74 6.23 0.68
N ALA A 121 17.73 7.06 1.71
CA ALA A 121 18.35 6.78 3.00
C ALA A 121 17.31 6.88 4.11
N ALA A 122 17.40 6.03 5.14
CA ALA A 122 16.53 6.13 6.30
C ALA A 122 16.83 7.40 7.08
N VAL A 123 15.80 8.19 7.38
CA VAL A 123 15.89 9.43 8.18
C VAL A 123 15.14 9.30 9.51
N ALA A 124 14.25 8.31 9.63
CA ALA A 124 13.67 7.91 10.91
C ALA A 124 13.37 6.42 10.93
N THR A 125 13.46 5.84 12.13
CA THR A 125 13.23 4.42 12.39
C THR A 125 12.25 4.28 13.54
N SER A 126 11.29 3.36 13.41
CA SER A 126 10.38 2.96 14.49
C SER A 126 10.50 1.44 14.69
N PRO A 127 10.98 0.98 15.86
CA PRO A 127 10.99 -0.44 16.19
C PRO A 127 9.59 -1.04 16.16
N LYS A 128 9.49 -2.31 15.79
CA LYS A 128 8.26 -3.10 15.84
C LYS A 128 8.58 -4.54 16.25
N THR A 129 8.09 -4.94 17.42
CA THR A 129 8.42 -6.22 18.06
C THR A 129 8.26 -7.41 17.12
N GLY A 130 9.29 -8.26 17.03
CA GLY A 130 9.29 -9.48 16.24
C GLY A 130 9.38 -9.28 14.72
N THR A 131 9.67 -8.06 14.26
CA THR A 131 9.73 -7.72 12.82
C THR A 131 10.86 -6.74 12.55
N ILE A 132 11.25 -6.59 11.28
CA ILE A 132 12.14 -5.50 10.88
C ILE A 132 11.52 -4.13 11.19
N PRO A 133 12.34 -3.10 11.49
CA PRO A 133 11.82 -1.78 11.81
C PRO A 133 11.01 -1.16 10.67
N GLU A 134 10.00 -0.39 11.05
CA GLU A 134 9.33 0.53 10.14
C GLU A 134 10.22 1.76 9.94
N LEU A 135 10.19 2.35 8.74
CA LEU A 135 11.12 3.40 8.34
C LEU A 135 10.39 4.55 7.65
N LEU A 136 10.95 5.75 7.83
CA LEU A 136 10.80 6.87 6.90
C LEU A 136 12.14 7.03 6.20
N LEU A 137 12.12 7.03 4.88
CA LEU A 137 13.28 7.23 4.04
C LEU A 137 13.10 8.49 3.20
N GLN A 138 14.19 9.22 3.03
CA GLN A 138 14.27 10.36 2.14
C GLN A 138 15.05 9.97 0.88
N SER A 139 14.51 10.35 -0.27
CA SER A 139 15.14 10.12 -1.57
C SER A 139 16.51 10.78 -1.64
N THR A 140 17.50 10.03 -2.09
CA THR A 140 18.85 10.52 -2.39
C THR A 140 19.06 10.74 -3.89
N GLY A 141 18.11 10.28 -4.72
CA GLY A 141 18.17 10.43 -6.16
C GLY A 141 17.06 9.64 -6.86
N THR A 142 16.66 10.13 -8.02
CA THR A 142 15.72 9.45 -8.91
C THR A 142 16.26 9.36 -10.33
N ARG A 143 15.85 8.34 -11.07
CA ARG A 143 16.19 8.17 -12.50
C ARG A 143 14.94 7.81 -13.29
N GLY A 144 14.85 8.32 -14.52
CA GLY A 144 13.72 8.07 -15.42
C GLY A 144 12.49 8.92 -15.08
N THR A 145 11.48 8.88 -15.94
CA THR A 145 10.30 9.76 -15.91
C THR A 145 9.03 9.06 -15.43
N GLY A 146 9.15 7.82 -14.96
CA GLY A 146 8.05 6.94 -14.61
C GLY A 146 7.52 7.07 -13.19
N VAL A 147 6.98 5.97 -12.67
CA VAL A 147 6.35 5.89 -11.35
C VAL A 147 7.23 6.45 -10.23
N PHE A 148 8.55 6.23 -10.29
CA PHE A 148 9.51 6.67 -9.28
C PHE A 148 10.17 8.03 -9.57
N ALA A 149 9.83 8.71 -10.65
CA ALA A 149 10.30 10.07 -10.91
C ALA A 149 9.86 11.04 -9.79
N ASP A 150 10.74 11.94 -9.36
CA ASP A 150 10.47 12.97 -8.35
C ASP A 150 9.96 12.44 -7.00
N VAL A 151 10.13 11.14 -6.72
CA VAL A 151 9.90 10.60 -5.38
C VAL A 151 10.87 11.27 -4.42
N SER A 152 10.35 11.87 -3.35
CA SER A 152 11.12 12.55 -2.32
C SER A 152 11.10 11.83 -0.97
N TYR A 153 10.02 11.11 -0.65
CA TYR A 153 9.92 10.29 0.56
C TYR A 153 9.32 8.91 0.28
N ILE A 154 9.76 7.94 1.07
CA ILE A 154 9.26 6.57 1.07
C ILE A 154 9.01 6.18 2.52
N GLN A 155 7.90 5.51 2.82
CA GLN A 155 7.75 4.83 4.11
C GLN A 155 7.76 3.33 3.92
N ARG A 156 8.37 2.61 4.87
CA ARG A 156 8.24 1.16 5.04
C ARG A 156 7.39 0.92 6.28
N LEU A 157 6.18 0.41 6.10
CA LEU A 157 5.18 0.27 7.15
C LEU A 157 4.64 -1.16 7.20
N SER A 158 3.89 -1.48 8.26
CA SER A 158 3.19 -2.76 8.41
C SER A 158 4.12 -3.96 8.24
N THR A 159 5.34 -3.87 8.77
CA THR A 159 6.36 -4.92 8.60
C THR A 159 5.98 -6.20 9.34
N THR A 160 6.37 -7.35 8.79
CA THR A 160 6.34 -8.68 9.44
C THR A 160 7.61 -9.45 9.12
N GLY A 161 8.11 -10.25 10.07
CA GLY A 161 9.29 -11.10 9.87
C GLY A 161 10.60 -10.32 9.62
N GLY A 162 11.56 -11.00 9.01
CA GLY A 162 12.84 -10.44 8.57
C GLY A 162 13.87 -10.16 9.67
N VAL A 163 13.60 -10.49 10.94
CA VAL A 163 14.56 -10.30 12.04
C VAL A 163 15.70 -11.30 11.93
N ALA A 164 16.92 -10.89 12.30
CA ALA A 164 18.07 -11.79 12.39
C ALA A 164 17.73 -13.03 13.25
N PRO A 165 18.22 -14.23 12.88
CA PRO A 165 18.07 -15.39 13.74
C PRO A 165 18.72 -15.17 15.11
N THR A 166 18.17 -15.79 16.15
CA THR A 166 18.74 -15.76 17.50
C THR A 166 19.79 -16.85 17.73
N THR A 167 19.91 -17.80 16.80
CA THR A 167 20.94 -18.83 16.84
C THR A 167 22.31 -18.23 16.56
N ALA A 168 23.35 -18.74 17.22
CA ALA A 168 24.72 -18.39 16.86
C ALA A 168 25.01 -18.73 15.40
N CYS A 169 25.97 -18.02 14.81
CA CYS A 169 26.47 -18.26 13.47
C CYS A 169 27.97 -18.52 13.51
N THR A 170 28.49 -19.20 12.50
CA THR A 170 29.94 -19.45 12.40
C THR A 170 30.49 -19.09 11.02
N GLY A 171 31.81 -18.87 10.98
CA GLY A 171 32.54 -18.62 9.72
C GLY A 171 31.91 -17.51 8.89
N THR A 172 31.62 -17.83 7.63
CA THR A 172 31.03 -16.93 6.63
C THR A 172 29.60 -17.35 6.27
N GLU A 173 28.85 -17.90 7.23
CA GLU A 173 27.46 -18.27 7.01
C GLU A 173 26.61 -17.07 6.58
N GLU A 174 25.64 -17.34 5.70
CA GLU A 174 24.60 -16.39 5.33
C GLU A 174 23.23 -17.03 5.50
N THR A 175 22.24 -16.21 5.83
CA THR A 175 20.86 -16.66 5.99
C THR A 175 19.89 -15.57 5.55
N SER A 176 18.81 -15.99 4.88
CA SER A 176 17.78 -15.09 4.38
C SER A 176 16.48 -15.30 5.13
N VAL A 177 16.03 -14.26 5.84
CA VAL A 177 14.81 -14.32 6.66
C VAL A 177 13.66 -13.61 5.93
N PRO A 178 12.56 -14.31 5.62
CA PRO A 178 11.42 -13.71 4.91
C PRO A 178 10.78 -12.55 5.66
N TYR A 179 10.35 -11.53 4.92
CA TYR A 179 9.60 -10.40 5.45
C TYR A 179 8.51 -9.93 4.50
N THR A 180 7.51 -9.23 5.05
CA THR A 180 6.56 -8.43 4.26
C THR A 180 6.48 -7.01 4.78
N ALA A 181 6.06 -6.09 3.90
CA ALA A 181 5.83 -4.68 4.26
C ALA A 181 4.84 -4.02 3.29
N ILE A 182 4.39 -2.82 3.65
CA ILE A 182 3.76 -1.87 2.75
C ILE A 182 4.75 -0.73 2.52
N TYR A 183 5.05 -0.45 1.25
CA TYR A 183 5.79 0.74 0.85
C TYR A 183 4.84 1.80 0.31
N THR A 184 4.95 3.01 0.84
CA THR A 184 4.26 4.21 0.35
C THR A 184 5.28 5.18 -0.23
N PHE A 185 4.96 5.76 -1.38
CA PHE A 185 5.86 6.66 -2.12
C PHE A 185 5.22 8.03 -2.25
N TYR A 186 6.02 9.07 -2.04
CA TYR A 186 5.56 10.45 -2.00
C TYR A 186 6.40 11.33 -2.92
N LYS A 187 5.75 12.32 -3.53
CA LYS A 187 6.38 13.37 -4.33
C LYS A 187 6.06 14.74 -3.69
N PRO A 188 6.88 15.78 -3.90
CA PRO A 188 6.51 17.14 -3.50
C PRO A 188 5.12 17.50 -4.02
N ALA A 189 4.25 18.04 -3.18
CA ALA A 189 3.00 18.64 -3.62
C ALA A 189 3.33 19.84 -4.51
N LYS A 190 2.66 19.94 -5.65
CA LYS A 190 2.76 21.13 -6.50
C LYS A 190 1.98 22.28 -5.87
#